data_AF-A0A957GKW1-F1
#
_entry.id   AF-A0A957GKW1-F1
#
_cell.length_a   1.000
_cell.length_b   1.000
_cell.length_c   1.000
_cell.angle_alpha   90.00
_cell.angle_beta   90.00
_cell.angle_gamma   90.00
#
_symmetry.space_group_name_H-M   'P 1'
#
loop_
_entity.id
_entity.type
_entity.pdbx_description
1 polymer ?
#
loop_
_entity_poly.entity_id
_entity_poly.type
_entity_poly.pdbx_seq_one_letter_code
_entity_poly.pdbx_strand_id
1 'polypeptide(L)' 'METITYTTITKELAQPVVDLLRICFPQMRPRDQYSSQEMADMADIFPEGTIVALDGEKVVGMGT' A
#
# COMPACT_ATOMS: atom_id res chain seq x y z
N MET A 1 -13.11 16.36 -11.57
CA MET A 1 -11.98 16.11 -10.66
C MET A 1 -12.30 14.83 -9.94
N GLU A 2 -11.45 13.82 -10.07
CA GLU A 2 -11.53 12.63 -9.24
C GLU A 2 -10.99 12.99 -7.84
N THR A 3 -11.74 12.63 -6.81
CA THR A 3 -11.43 12.97 -5.42
C THR A 3 -10.53 11.88 -4.85
N ILE A 4 -9.30 12.24 -4.50
CA ILE A 4 -8.40 11.34 -3.77
C ILE A 4 -8.79 11.31 -2.30
N THR A 5 -9.02 10.11 -1.77
CA THR A 5 -9.24 9.89 -0.33
C THR A 5 -8.01 9.26 0.30
N TYR A 6 -7.84 9.47 1.59
CA TYR A 6 -6.73 8.91 2.35
C TYR A 6 -7.30 8.07 3.50
N THR A 7 -6.70 6.91 3.71
CA THR A 7 -7.02 6.01 4.81
C THR A 7 -5.73 5.45 5.39
N THR A 8 -5.79 4.89 6.59
CA THR A 8 -4.73 4.01 7.08
C THR A 8 -4.76 2.69 6.32
N ILE A 9 -3.63 1.97 6.31
CA ILE A 9 -3.59 0.65 5.69
C ILE A 9 -4.52 -0.33 6.40
N THR A 10 -5.14 -1.21 5.62
CA THR A 10 -5.90 -2.37 6.10
C THR A 10 -5.38 -3.64 5.42
N LYS A 11 -5.75 -4.81 5.92
CA LYS A 11 -5.34 -6.09 5.33
C LYS A 11 -5.78 -6.25 3.88
N GLU A 12 -6.97 -5.75 3.57
CA GLU A 12 -7.56 -5.80 2.23
C GLU A 12 -6.76 -4.95 1.23
N LEU A 13 -6.08 -3.91 1.72
CA LEU A 13 -5.23 -3.04 0.91
C LEU A 13 -3.79 -3.56 0.74
N ALA A 14 -3.39 -4.60 1.46
CA ALA A 14 -2.02 -5.10 1.45
C ALA A 14 -1.54 -5.54 0.06
N GLN A 15 -2.33 -6.38 -0.64
CA GLN A 15 -1.97 -6.83 -1.99
C GLN A 15 -2.03 -5.69 -3.03
N PRO A 16 -3.08 -4.86 -3.08
CA PRO A 16 -3.11 -3.68 -3.96
C PRO A 16 -1.93 -2.72 -3.79
N VAL A 17 -1.48 -2.50 -2.54
CA VAL A 17 -0.30 -1.68 -2.26
C VAL A 17 0.98 -2.31 -2.81
N VAL A 18 1.18 -3.62 -2.62
CA VAL A 18 2.33 -4.34 -3.20
C VAL A 18 2.34 -4.26 -4.73
N ASP A 19 1.17 -4.39 -5.36
CA ASP A 19 1.06 -4.27 -6.81
C ASP A 19 1.40 -2.87 -7.31
N LEU A 20 0.99 -1.82 -6.58
CA LEU A 20 1.43 -0.44 -6.86
C LEU A 20 2.95 -0.30 -6.74
N LEU A 21 3.56 -0.80 -5.65
CA LEU A 21 5.01 -0.69 -5.43
C LEU A 21 5.82 -1.37 -6.53
N ARG A 22 5.36 -2.51 -7.05
CA ARG A 22 5.98 -3.20 -8.19
C ARG A 22 5.98 -2.35 -9.46
N ILE A 23 4.90 -1.61 -9.70
CA ILE A 23 4.79 -0.67 -10.83
C ILE A 23 5.72 0.52 -10.63
N CYS A 24 5.76 1.08 -9.41
CA CYS A 24 6.58 2.25 -9.08
C CYS A 24 8.09 1.95 -9.03
N PHE A 25 8.47 0.74 -8.61
CA PHE A 25 9.86 0.34 -8.36
C PHE A 25 10.24 -0.96 -9.08
N PRO A 26 10.14 -1.05 -10.43
CA PRO A 26 10.32 -2.30 -11.17
C PRO A 26 11.75 -2.86 -11.13
N GLN A 27 12.73 -2.02 -10.79
CA GLN A 27 14.15 -2.41 -10.68
C GLN A 27 14.54 -2.89 -9.29
N MET A 28 13.66 -2.73 -8.29
CA MET A 28 13.93 -3.16 -6.93
C MET A 28 13.94 -4.69 -6.87
N ARG A 29 14.96 -5.28 -6.24
CA ARG A 29 15.05 -6.74 -6.14
C ARG A 29 13.85 -7.27 -5.35
N PRO A 30 13.32 -8.47 -5.68
CA PRO A 30 12.12 -9.00 -4.99
C PRO A 30 12.23 -9.04 -3.47
N ARG A 31 13.42 -9.29 -2.93
CA ARG A 31 13.68 -9.34 -1.47
C ARG A 31 13.68 -7.99 -0.76
N ASP A 32 13.83 -6.90 -1.52
CA ASP A 32 13.83 -5.54 -0.98
C ASP A 32 12.44 -4.88 -1.14
N GLN A 33 11.50 -5.57 -1.80
CA GLN A 33 10.10 -5.14 -1.91
C GLN A 33 9.28 -5.78 -0.79
N TYR A 34 8.29 -5.03 -0.28
CA TYR A 34 7.32 -5.61 0.64
C TYR A 34 6.52 -6.73 0.00
N SER A 35 6.32 -7.80 0.76
CA SER A 35 5.31 -8.82 0.50
C SER A 35 3.94 -8.38 1.03
N SER A 36 2.87 -8.99 0.51
CA SER A 36 1.52 -8.68 1.00
C SER A 36 1.30 -9.15 2.43
N GLN A 37 2.03 -10.17 2.89
CA GLN A 37 1.99 -10.58 4.29
C GLN A 37 2.62 -9.51 5.19
N GLU A 38 3.79 -8.97 4.84
CA GLU A 38 4.43 -7.90 5.61
C GLU A 38 3.54 -6.65 5.67
N MET A 39 2.89 -6.28 4.57
CA MET A 39 1.94 -5.17 4.56
C MET A 39 0.70 -5.44 5.42
N ALA A 40 0.19 -6.67 5.44
CA ALA A 40 -0.93 -7.07 6.29
C ALA A 40 -0.55 -7.08 7.77
N ASP A 41 0.69 -7.49 8.10
CA ASP A 41 1.22 -7.46 9.46
C ASP A 41 1.38 -6.01 9.96
N MET A 42 1.79 -5.08 9.10
CA MET A 42 1.82 -3.65 9.44
C MET A 42 0.42 -3.12 9.77
N ALA A 43 -0.60 -3.54 9.01
CA ALA A 43 -1.99 -3.17 9.28
C ALA A 43 -2.51 -3.69 10.63
N ASP A 44 -1.97 -4.81 11.12
CA ASP A 44 -2.30 -5.34 12.46
C ASP A 44 -1.56 -4.64 13.59
N ILE A 45 -0.28 -4.30 13.37
CA ILE A 45 0.60 -3.79 14.43
C ILE A 45 0.38 -2.30 14.67
N PHE A 46 0.40 -1.49 13.61
CA PHE A 46 0.28 -0.03 13.70
C PHE A 46 -0.22 0.55 12.37
N PRO A 47 -1.53 0.44 12.09
CA PRO A 47 -2.09 0.87 10.80
C PRO A 47 -1.92 2.37 10.55
N GLU A 48 -1.89 3.21 11.59
CA GLU A 48 -1.66 4.65 11.47
C GLU A 48 -0.25 5.01 10.99
N GLY A 49 0.70 4.07 11.07
CA GLY A 49 2.05 4.22 10.53
C GLY A 49 2.14 4.06 9.01
N THR A 50 1.01 3.81 8.32
CA THR A 50 0.98 3.73 6.86
C THR A 50 -0.32 4.34 6.33
N ILE A 51 -0.20 5.39 5.53
CA ILE A 51 -1.32 6.05 4.86
C ILE A 51 -1.39 5.59 3.40
N VAL A 52 -2.58 5.21 2.96
CA VAL A 52 -2.88 4.78 1.58
C VAL A 52 -3.77 5.84 0.93
N ALA A 53 -3.40 6.25 -0.29
CA ALA A 53 -4.20 7.14 -1.13
C ALA A 53 -5.04 6.31 -2.11
N LEU A 54 -6.33 6.62 -2.17
CA LEU A 54 -7.32 5.92 -3.00
C LEU A 54 -7.95 6.87 -4.02
N ASP A 55 -8.09 6.39 -5.24
CA ASP A 55 -8.95 6.95 -6.28
C ASP A 55 -10.13 6.00 -6.50
N GLY A 56 -11.27 6.31 -5.87
CA GLY A 56 -12.35 5.33 -5.69
C GLY A 56 -11.89 4.14 -4.83
N GLU A 57 -11.88 2.94 -5.40
CA GLU A 57 -11.37 1.71 -4.75
C GLU A 57 -9.91 1.40 -5.13
N LYS A 58 -9.33 2.16 -6.05
CA LYS A 58 -7.99 1.90 -6.57
C LYS A 58 -6.93 2.52 -5.67
N VAL A 59 -5.95 1.73 -5.26
CA VAL A 59 -4.74 2.23 -4.61
C VAL A 59 -3.87 2.97 -5.63
N VAL A 60 -3.59 4.24 -5.34
CA VAL A 60 -2.77 5.13 -6.19
C VAL A 60 -1.55 5.71 -5.49
N GLY A 61 -1.44 5.52 -4.17
CA GLY A 61 -0.29 5.95 -3.40
C GLY A 61 -0.21 5.28 -2.03
N MET A 62 0.98 5.27 -1.45
CA MET A 62 1.19 4.97 -0.03
C MET A 62 2.31 5.86 0.53
N GLY A 63 2.31 6.05 1.86
CA GLY A 63 3.38 6.68 2.59
C GLY A 63 3.45 6.17 4.04
N THR A 64 4.65 6.21 4.62
CA THR A 64 4.95 5.76 5.99
C THR A 64 5.78 6.82 6.71
#